data_AF-A0A3D0J1I3-F1
#
_entry.id   AF-A0A3D0J1I3-F1
#
_cell.length_a   1.000
_cell.length_b   1.000
_cell.length_c   1.000
_cell.angle_alpha   90.00
_cell.angle_beta   90.00
_cell.angle_gamma   90.00
#
_symmetry.space_group_name_H-M   'P 1'
#
loop_
_entity.id
_entity.type
_entity.pdbx_description
1 polymer ?
#
loop_
_entity_poly.entity_id
_entity_poly.type
_entity_poly.pdbx_seq_one_letter_code
_entity_poly.pdbx_strand_id
1 'polypeptide(L)'
;ATAEGQQKMVESLGLTPQATGMEIRSSMECVKVGTVDSGDVWMDRHCYESAGVLVLNRIKLHTCFSGPIQSGLTKMMVVGMGKIRSAETFHTARPDRMPRILDEMGSLLVKSGKIFAGLAILEDGFDATAEIHALSGKNILKEEPALLQRHRHYFPSLPTDKLNVLIVDEIGKTYSGTGMDTNVIGRRGVHGFEDLSFPKIKIIAALGLTEKAQGNALGVGLADFITRRLRNAIDEKKTFINAFTTGDMQRMAIPCTLDDDAELIKKVQERYGDKRWMLIPNTLHLGEIYVSPDLADELRPNPKCRVAAQPTSLNFHQGRLSLFLK
;
A
#
# COMPACT_ATOMS: atom_id res chain seq x y z
N ALA A 1 5.61 15.59 12.76
CA ALA A 1 5.05 16.24 11.55
C ALA A 1 4.98 17.74 11.80
N THR A 2 5.42 18.57 10.85
CA THR A 2 5.37 20.04 10.94
C THR A 2 4.56 20.59 9.76
N ALA A 3 4.00 21.79 9.90
CA ALA A 3 3.25 22.45 8.83
C ALA A 3 4.12 22.65 7.57
N GLU A 4 5.34 23.15 7.74
CA GLU A 4 6.31 23.33 6.65
C GLU A 4 6.65 22.01 5.95
N GLY A 5 6.78 20.91 6.71
CA GLY A 5 7.07 19.60 6.15
C GLY A 5 5.92 19.06 5.30
N GLN A 6 4.67 19.26 5.74
CA GLN A 6 3.49 18.89 4.97
C GLN A 6 3.35 19.73 3.69
N GLN A 7 3.62 21.03 3.76
CA GLN A 7 3.60 21.90 2.59
C GLN A 7 4.67 21.48 1.56
N LYS A 8 5.93 21.30 2.00
CA LYS A 8 7.02 20.83 1.13
C LYS A 8 6.70 19.50 0.46
N MET A 9 6.03 18.60 1.17
CA MET A 9 5.59 17.31 0.60
C MET A 9 4.57 17.53 -0.52
N VAL A 10 3.54 18.33 -0.31
CA VAL A 10 2.52 18.64 -1.34
C VAL A 10 3.16 19.34 -2.55
N GLU A 11 4.04 20.30 -2.31
CA GLU A 11 4.77 21.00 -3.38
C GLU A 11 5.69 20.06 -4.18
N SER A 12 6.31 19.07 -3.53
CA SER A 12 7.13 18.05 -4.20
C SER A 12 6.34 17.14 -5.15
N LEU A 13 5.01 17.10 -5.00
CA LEU A 13 4.09 16.41 -5.91
C LEU A 13 3.65 17.30 -7.09
N GLY A 14 4.19 18.51 -7.20
CA GLY A 14 3.82 19.49 -8.23
C GLY A 14 2.56 20.30 -7.89
N LEU A 15 2.01 20.14 -6.69
CA LEU A 15 0.85 20.91 -6.22
C LEU A 15 1.34 22.21 -5.57
N THR A 16 1.37 23.29 -6.34
CA THR A 16 1.74 24.64 -5.88
C THR A 16 0.59 25.62 -6.07
N PRO A 17 0.59 26.77 -5.38
CA PRO A 17 -0.41 27.80 -5.62
C PRO A 17 -0.44 28.29 -7.06
N GLN A 18 0.72 28.34 -7.72
CA GLN A 18 0.85 28.73 -9.12
C GLN A 18 0.25 27.66 -10.06
N ALA A 19 0.47 26.38 -9.77
CA ALA A 19 -0.05 25.28 -10.59
C ALA A 19 -1.56 25.09 -10.44
N THR A 20 -2.11 25.34 -9.25
CA THR A 20 -3.51 25.06 -8.91
C THR A 20 -4.42 26.28 -8.94
N GLY A 21 -3.84 27.49 -8.84
CA GLY A 21 -4.61 28.72 -8.61
C GLY A 21 -5.25 28.78 -7.22
N MET A 22 -4.85 27.90 -6.29
CA MET A 22 -5.42 27.79 -4.95
C MET A 22 -4.34 27.98 -3.88
N GLU A 23 -4.68 28.61 -2.76
CA GLU A 23 -3.76 28.70 -1.63
C GLU A 23 -3.49 27.33 -0.99
N ILE A 24 -2.29 27.14 -0.44
CA ILE A 24 -1.96 25.98 0.38
C ILE A 24 -1.91 26.43 1.84
N ARG A 25 -2.88 25.97 2.64
CA ARG A 25 -2.92 26.22 4.09
C ARG A 25 -2.47 24.98 4.85
N SER A 26 -1.23 24.99 5.33
CA SER A 26 -0.69 23.92 6.16
C SER A 26 -0.60 24.35 7.62
N SER A 27 -1.13 23.55 8.53
CA SER A 27 -1.11 23.81 9.97
C SER A 27 -1.11 22.48 10.72
N MET A 28 -0.73 22.46 12.00
CA MET A 28 -0.93 21.32 12.90
C MET A 28 -2.08 21.54 13.90
N GLU A 29 -2.71 22.72 13.91
CA GLU A 29 -3.79 23.04 14.83
C GLU A 29 -5.08 22.26 14.52
N CYS A 30 -5.74 21.76 15.56
CA CYS A 30 -6.99 21.01 15.44
C CYS A 30 -8.01 21.47 16.49
N VAL A 31 -9.28 21.34 16.16
CA VAL A 31 -10.44 21.57 17.03
C VAL A 31 -11.08 20.22 17.35
N LYS A 32 -11.46 20.01 18.62
CA LYS A 32 -12.23 18.83 19.02
C LYS A 32 -13.66 18.99 18.54
N VAL A 33 -14.11 18.09 17.67
CA VAL A 33 -15.49 18.08 17.16
C VAL A 33 -16.42 17.37 18.14
N GLY A 34 -15.92 16.35 18.83
CA GLY A 34 -16.65 15.63 19.87
C GLY A 34 -15.91 14.39 20.35
N THR A 35 -16.64 13.48 20.97
CA THR A 35 -16.12 12.20 21.50
C THR A 35 -17.07 11.08 21.10
N VAL A 36 -16.50 9.95 20.69
CA VAL A 36 -17.19 8.68 20.43
C VAL A 36 -16.58 7.58 21.30
N ASP A 37 -17.14 6.37 21.29
CA ASP A 37 -16.65 5.23 22.07
C ASP A 37 -15.15 4.94 21.82
N SER A 38 -14.68 5.10 20.58
CA SER A 38 -13.27 4.92 20.24
C SER A 38 -12.34 6.04 20.72
N GLY A 39 -12.88 7.20 21.12
CA GLY A 39 -12.09 8.33 21.62
C GLY A 39 -12.51 9.69 21.05
N ASP A 40 -11.64 10.69 21.27
CA ASP A 40 -11.86 12.06 20.81
C ASP A 40 -11.67 12.20 19.31
N VAL A 41 -12.56 12.94 18.67
CA VAL A 41 -12.51 13.21 17.22
C VAL A 41 -12.09 14.65 17.00
N TRP A 42 -10.99 14.82 16.28
CA TRP A 42 -10.39 16.09 15.96
C TRP A 42 -10.52 16.41 14.47
N MET A 43 -10.53 17.70 14.16
CA MET A 43 -10.56 18.22 12.80
C MET A 43 -9.60 19.40 12.68
N ASP A 44 -8.89 19.51 11.57
CA ASP A 44 -8.08 20.67 11.21
C ASP A 44 -8.84 21.98 11.43
N ARG A 45 -8.19 22.98 12.05
CA ARG A 45 -8.83 24.26 12.38
C ARG A 45 -9.36 24.98 11.13
N HIS A 46 -8.61 25.04 10.03
CA HIS A 46 -9.08 25.72 8.83
C HIS A 46 -10.32 25.03 8.24
N CYS A 47 -10.34 23.70 8.25
CA CYS A 47 -11.50 22.93 7.82
C CYS A 47 -12.70 23.16 8.76
N TYR A 48 -12.48 23.25 10.07
CA TYR A 48 -13.55 23.49 11.05
C TYR A 48 -14.14 24.91 10.92
N GLU A 49 -13.29 25.92 10.71
CA GLU A 49 -13.70 27.33 10.60
C GLU A 49 -14.23 27.69 9.20
N SER A 50 -14.11 26.80 8.21
CA SER A 50 -14.63 27.04 6.86
C SER A 50 -16.16 26.97 6.78
N ALA A 51 -16.69 27.47 5.65
CA ALA A 51 -18.10 27.31 5.28
C ALA A 51 -18.47 25.86 4.92
N GLY A 52 -17.48 25.06 4.51
CA GLY A 52 -17.65 23.67 4.11
C GLY A 52 -16.35 23.05 3.64
N VAL A 53 -16.27 21.73 3.67
CA VAL A 53 -15.11 20.93 3.28
C VAL A 53 -15.45 20.05 2.09
N LEU A 54 -14.61 20.11 1.06
CA LEU A 54 -14.57 19.16 -0.03
C LEU A 54 -13.42 18.17 0.22
N VAL A 55 -13.76 16.91 0.45
CA VAL A 55 -12.76 15.87 0.76
C VAL A 55 -12.36 15.16 -0.52
N LEU A 56 -11.07 15.13 -0.85
CA LEU A 56 -10.53 14.44 -2.02
C LEU A 56 -9.68 13.26 -1.56
N ASN A 57 -9.96 12.05 -2.03
CA ASN A 57 -9.03 10.94 -1.83
C ASN A 57 -9.24 9.77 -2.79
N ARG A 58 -8.21 8.94 -2.91
CA ARG A 58 -8.28 7.64 -3.57
C ARG A 58 -8.92 6.60 -2.66
N ILE A 59 -9.86 5.83 -3.21
CA ILE A 59 -10.42 4.66 -2.52
C ILE A 59 -9.55 3.46 -2.88
N LYS A 60 -8.95 2.84 -1.86
CA LYS A 60 -8.05 1.68 -2.06
C LYS A 60 -8.06 0.69 -0.91
N LEU A 61 -7.66 -0.54 -1.22
CA LEU A 61 -7.43 -1.57 -0.21
C LEU A 61 -6.33 -1.13 0.77
N HIS A 62 -6.50 -1.47 2.04
CA HIS A 62 -5.54 -1.22 3.09
C HIS A 62 -4.60 -2.43 3.26
N THR A 63 -3.37 -2.18 3.68
CA THR A 63 -2.34 -3.22 3.83
C THR A 63 -2.29 -3.86 5.22
N CYS A 64 -3.08 -3.37 6.18
CA CYS A 64 -3.12 -3.90 7.56
C CYS A 64 -4.44 -4.57 7.95
N PHE A 65 -5.56 -4.16 7.36
CA PHE A 65 -6.88 -4.60 7.79
C PHE A 65 -7.83 -4.71 6.60
N SER A 66 -9.01 -5.30 6.84
CA SER A 66 -10.10 -5.31 5.88
C SER A 66 -11.41 -4.95 6.54
N GLY A 67 -12.28 -4.32 5.75
CA GLY A 67 -13.60 -3.89 6.17
C GLY A 67 -14.34 -3.26 4.99
N PRO A 68 -15.61 -2.85 5.20
CA PRO A 68 -16.39 -2.13 4.20
C PRO A 68 -15.81 -0.73 3.91
N ILE A 69 -15.09 -0.15 4.87
CA ILE A 69 -14.36 1.13 4.74
C ILE A 69 -12.88 0.85 5.02
N GLN A 70 -12.00 1.38 4.18
CA GLN A 70 -10.54 1.17 4.26
C GLN A 70 -9.80 2.49 4.02
N SER A 71 -8.95 2.58 2.98
CA SER A 71 -8.43 3.87 2.54
C SER A 71 -9.44 4.51 1.62
N GLY A 72 -9.71 5.80 1.80
CA GLY A 72 -10.76 6.50 1.07
C GLY A 72 -11.08 7.85 1.69
N LEU A 73 -12.25 8.37 1.38
CA LEU A 73 -12.71 9.66 1.87
C LEU A 73 -12.85 9.64 3.40
N THR A 74 -13.44 8.58 3.95
CA THR A 74 -13.66 8.43 5.40
C THR A 74 -12.35 8.44 6.17
N LYS A 75 -11.33 7.72 5.70
CA LYS A 75 -9.99 7.76 6.33
C LYS A 75 -9.31 9.13 6.16
N MET A 76 -9.54 9.83 5.05
CA MET A 76 -9.03 11.20 4.88
C MET A 76 -9.68 12.17 5.87
N MET A 77 -10.99 12.02 6.13
CA MET A 77 -11.70 12.79 7.15
C MET A 77 -11.17 12.50 8.55
N VAL A 78 -11.04 11.22 8.92
CA VAL A 78 -10.66 10.83 10.28
C VAL A 78 -9.18 11.07 10.56
N VAL A 79 -8.30 10.53 9.72
CA VAL A 79 -6.84 10.53 9.95
C VAL A 79 -6.17 11.74 9.29
N GLY A 80 -6.53 12.05 8.05
CA GLY A 80 -5.93 13.16 7.31
C GLY A 80 -6.24 14.50 7.96
N MET A 81 -7.52 14.85 8.08
CA MET A 81 -7.97 16.10 8.67
C MET A 81 -7.85 16.10 10.21
N GLY A 82 -7.93 14.94 10.86
CA GLY A 82 -7.75 14.84 12.31
C GLY A 82 -6.29 14.92 12.78
N LYS A 83 -5.34 14.92 11.84
CA LYS A 83 -3.89 15.04 12.06
C LYS A 83 -3.41 14.03 13.11
N ILE A 84 -2.34 14.37 13.84
CA ILE A 84 -1.71 13.50 14.83
C ILE A 84 -2.74 12.99 15.86
N ARG A 85 -3.66 13.84 16.33
CA ARG A 85 -4.57 13.50 17.43
C ARG A 85 -5.52 12.35 17.07
N SER A 86 -6.26 12.47 15.97
CA SER A 86 -7.14 11.37 15.53
C SER A 86 -6.34 10.20 14.93
N ALA A 87 -5.18 10.47 14.32
CA ALA A 87 -4.31 9.43 13.80
C ALA A 87 -3.78 8.51 14.91
N GLU A 88 -3.39 9.06 16.06
CA GLU A 88 -2.95 8.28 17.22
C GLU A 88 -4.06 7.35 17.73
N THR A 89 -5.30 7.85 17.86
CA THR A 89 -6.44 7.00 18.24
C THR A 89 -6.69 5.89 17.22
N PHE A 90 -6.58 6.18 15.92
CA PHE A 90 -6.76 5.19 14.87
C PHE A 90 -5.62 4.15 14.83
N HIS A 91 -4.36 4.59 14.95
CA HIS A 91 -3.18 3.72 14.79
C HIS A 91 -2.81 2.91 16.04
N THR A 92 -3.27 3.33 17.23
CA THR A 92 -3.15 2.51 18.45
C THR A 92 -4.19 1.38 18.51
N ALA A 93 -5.19 1.42 17.65
CA ALA A 93 -6.22 0.39 17.60
C ALA A 93 -5.73 -0.90 16.94
N ARG A 94 -6.31 -2.01 17.38
CA ARG A 94 -6.12 -3.31 16.75
C ARG A 94 -6.70 -3.31 15.31
N PRO A 95 -6.05 -4.00 14.34
CA PRO A 95 -6.52 -4.11 12.96
C PRO A 95 -8.00 -4.47 12.77
N ASP A 96 -8.54 -5.39 13.57
CA ASP A 96 -9.96 -5.79 13.51
C ASP A 96 -10.93 -4.70 13.94
N ARG A 97 -10.45 -3.73 14.74
CA ARG A 97 -11.23 -2.60 15.23
C ARG A 97 -11.17 -1.38 14.31
N MET A 98 -10.15 -1.28 13.46
CA MET A 98 -9.94 -0.12 12.58
C MET A 98 -11.14 0.24 11.70
N PRO A 99 -11.85 -0.71 11.03
CA PRO A 99 -13.04 -0.36 10.24
C PRO A 99 -14.13 0.31 11.08
N ARG A 100 -14.36 -0.18 12.29
CA ARG A 100 -15.38 0.36 13.20
C ARG A 100 -15.02 1.77 13.68
N ILE A 101 -13.75 2.03 13.96
CA ILE A 101 -13.28 3.37 14.36
C ILE A 101 -13.47 4.37 13.22
N LEU A 102 -13.19 3.99 11.97
CA LEU A 102 -13.45 4.85 10.82
C LEU A 102 -14.93 5.20 10.68
N ASP A 103 -15.81 4.21 10.88
CA ASP A 103 -17.26 4.41 10.82
C ASP A 103 -17.77 5.32 11.94
N GLU A 104 -17.36 5.08 13.19
CA GLU A 104 -17.75 5.87 14.37
C GLU A 104 -17.29 7.33 14.26
N MET A 105 -16.00 7.55 14.01
CA MET A 105 -15.43 8.89 13.91
C MET A 105 -15.90 9.61 12.65
N GLY A 106 -15.97 8.91 11.52
CA GLY A 106 -16.47 9.44 10.26
C GLY A 106 -17.93 9.88 10.36
N SER A 107 -18.77 9.10 11.06
CA SER A 107 -20.17 9.43 11.31
C SER A 107 -20.33 10.75 12.08
N LEU A 108 -19.50 10.99 13.09
CA LEU A 108 -19.51 12.25 13.82
C LEU A 108 -19.10 13.43 12.93
N LEU A 109 -18.05 13.26 12.11
CA LEU A 109 -17.58 14.31 11.20
C LEU A 109 -18.64 14.67 10.14
N VAL A 110 -19.34 13.68 9.58
CA VAL A 110 -20.45 13.94 8.65
C VAL A 110 -21.61 14.66 9.34
N LYS A 111 -21.98 14.23 10.57
CA LYS A 111 -23.05 14.86 11.37
C LYS A 111 -22.74 16.29 11.80
N SER A 112 -21.47 16.69 11.84
CA SER A 112 -21.07 18.07 12.14
C SER A 112 -21.60 19.10 11.13
N GLY A 113 -22.01 18.65 9.93
CA GLY A 113 -22.47 19.51 8.84
C GLY A 113 -21.34 20.22 8.09
N LYS A 114 -20.07 20.02 8.48
CA LYS A 114 -18.91 20.63 7.82
C LYS A 114 -18.50 19.96 6.52
N ILE A 115 -18.80 18.67 6.36
CA ILE A 115 -18.45 17.92 5.15
C ILE A 115 -19.51 18.18 4.08
N PHE A 116 -19.16 18.98 3.07
CA PHE A 116 -20.10 19.37 2.03
C PHE A 116 -20.21 18.29 0.96
N ALA A 117 -19.07 17.83 0.45
CA ALA A 117 -18.99 16.75 -0.53
C ALA A 117 -17.63 16.05 -0.48
N GLY A 118 -17.55 14.88 -1.09
CA GLY A 118 -16.33 14.15 -1.34
C GLY A 118 -16.16 13.86 -2.83
N LEU A 119 -14.92 13.81 -3.30
CA LEU A 119 -14.60 13.36 -4.65
C LEU A 119 -13.66 12.15 -4.52
N ALA A 120 -14.23 10.97 -4.75
CA ALA A 120 -13.56 9.69 -4.69
C ALA A 120 -12.94 9.35 -6.03
N ILE A 121 -11.67 8.96 -6.00
CA ILE A 121 -10.90 8.54 -7.18
C ILE A 121 -10.65 7.03 -7.06
N LEU A 122 -10.98 6.29 -8.13
CA LEU A 122 -10.64 4.87 -8.26
C LEU A 122 -9.59 4.75 -9.36
N GLU A 123 -8.49 4.08 -9.04
CA GLU A 123 -7.41 3.80 -10.00
C GLU A 123 -7.52 2.36 -10.52
N ASP A 124 -7.07 2.16 -11.77
CA ASP A 124 -6.91 0.85 -12.38
C ASP A 124 -5.58 0.16 -11.98
N GLY A 125 -5.40 -1.08 -12.43
CA GLY A 125 -4.19 -1.86 -12.19
C GLY A 125 -2.94 -1.35 -12.90
N PHE A 126 -3.04 -0.23 -13.63
CA PHE A 126 -1.93 0.45 -14.30
C PHE A 126 -1.58 1.80 -13.63
N ASP A 127 -2.11 2.05 -12.42
CA ASP A 127 -1.92 3.30 -11.67
C ASP A 127 -2.53 4.53 -12.38
N ALA A 128 -3.53 4.30 -13.25
CA ALA A 128 -4.26 5.36 -13.94
C ALA A 128 -5.65 5.59 -13.32
N THR A 129 -6.17 6.82 -13.39
CA THR A 129 -7.53 7.12 -12.93
C THR A 129 -8.56 6.42 -13.83
N ALA A 130 -9.30 5.48 -13.25
CA ALA A 130 -10.35 4.73 -13.93
C ALA A 130 -11.72 5.38 -13.76
N GLU A 131 -12.03 5.83 -12.54
CA GLU A 131 -13.31 6.44 -12.23
C GLU A 131 -13.18 7.60 -11.24
N ILE A 132 -14.09 8.57 -11.36
CA ILE A 132 -14.24 9.71 -10.44
C ILE A 132 -15.69 9.79 -10.01
N HIS A 133 -15.93 9.84 -8.69
CA HIS A 133 -17.27 9.86 -8.10
C HIS A 133 -17.42 11.05 -7.15
N ALA A 134 -18.36 11.94 -7.46
CA ALA A 134 -18.75 13.03 -6.56
C ALA A 134 -19.86 12.55 -5.62
N LEU A 135 -19.63 12.64 -4.32
CA LEU A 135 -20.56 12.21 -3.28
C LEU A 135 -20.97 13.40 -2.43
N SER A 136 -22.26 13.54 -2.13
CA SER A 136 -22.68 14.48 -1.09
C SER A 136 -22.13 14.04 0.27
N GLY A 137 -21.79 14.99 1.15
CA GLY A 137 -21.16 14.68 2.44
C GLY A 137 -21.94 13.67 3.28
N LYS A 138 -23.28 13.79 3.29
CA LYS A 138 -24.20 12.86 3.98
C LYS A 138 -24.20 11.43 3.42
N ASN A 139 -23.76 11.24 2.18
CA ASN A 139 -23.75 9.94 1.52
C ASN A 139 -22.39 9.24 1.53
N ILE A 140 -21.31 9.91 1.94
CA ILE A 140 -19.94 9.34 1.88
C ILE A 140 -19.88 7.96 2.55
N LEU A 141 -20.32 7.85 3.80
CA LEU A 141 -20.27 6.59 4.56
C LEU A 141 -21.15 5.48 3.96
N LYS A 142 -22.23 5.86 3.27
CA LYS A 142 -23.15 4.93 2.63
C LYS A 142 -22.61 4.42 1.29
N GLU A 143 -21.99 5.28 0.51
CA GLU A 143 -21.60 4.99 -0.89
C GLU A 143 -20.14 4.53 -1.03
N GLU A 144 -19.23 4.97 -0.15
CA GLU A 144 -17.80 4.57 -0.16
C GLU A 144 -17.60 3.05 -0.12
N PRO A 145 -18.37 2.23 0.64
CA PRO A 145 -18.24 0.78 0.62
C PRO A 145 -18.48 0.15 -0.76
N ALA A 146 -19.46 0.65 -1.52
CA ALA A 146 -19.74 0.14 -2.87
C ALA A 146 -18.61 0.50 -3.83
N LEU A 147 -18.04 1.70 -3.71
CA LEU A 147 -16.88 2.12 -4.50
C LEU A 147 -15.64 1.29 -4.18
N LEU A 148 -15.42 0.92 -2.91
CA LEU A 148 -14.34 0.00 -2.55
C LEU A 148 -14.51 -1.39 -3.18
N GLN A 149 -15.74 -1.90 -3.28
CA GLN A 149 -16.01 -3.16 -3.98
C GLN A 149 -15.75 -3.05 -5.49
N ARG A 150 -16.05 -1.91 -6.11
CA ARG A 150 -15.69 -1.65 -7.51
C ARG A 150 -14.17 -1.62 -7.69
N HIS A 151 -13.45 -0.91 -6.81
CA HIS A 151 -11.99 -0.84 -6.86
C HIS A 151 -11.33 -2.23 -6.77
N ARG A 152 -11.91 -3.21 -6.07
CA ARG A 152 -11.39 -4.60 -6.06
C ARG A 152 -11.32 -5.24 -7.45
N HIS A 153 -12.17 -4.84 -8.40
CA HIS A 153 -12.09 -5.34 -9.78
C HIS A 153 -10.92 -4.74 -10.57
N TYR A 154 -10.48 -3.55 -10.18
CA TYR A 154 -9.35 -2.84 -10.77
C TYR A 154 -8.01 -3.20 -10.15
N PHE A 155 -8.04 -3.64 -8.89
CA PHE A 155 -6.85 -3.86 -8.09
C PHE A 155 -5.89 -4.86 -8.75
N PRO A 156 -4.58 -4.53 -8.87
CA PRO A 156 -3.61 -5.43 -9.45
C PRO A 156 -3.54 -6.73 -8.62
N SER A 157 -3.59 -7.88 -9.29
CA SER A 157 -3.60 -9.18 -8.61
C SER A 157 -2.77 -10.19 -9.38
N LEU A 158 -2.13 -11.12 -8.67
CA LEU A 158 -1.45 -12.24 -9.30
C LEU A 158 -2.47 -13.12 -10.05
N PRO A 159 -2.13 -13.67 -11.23
CA PRO A 159 -3.07 -14.45 -12.04
C PRO A 159 -3.28 -15.89 -11.54
N THR A 160 -2.80 -16.22 -10.34
CA THR A 160 -2.96 -17.53 -9.68
C THR A 160 -3.02 -17.33 -8.16
N ASP A 161 -3.74 -18.21 -7.48
CA ASP A 161 -3.91 -18.17 -6.02
C ASP A 161 -2.80 -18.93 -5.25
N LYS A 162 -1.94 -19.68 -5.95
CA LYS A 162 -0.95 -20.54 -5.30
C LYS A 162 0.41 -20.45 -5.98
N LEU A 163 1.41 -20.01 -5.23
CA LEU A 163 2.80 -19.95 -5.65
C LEU A 163 3.71 -20.70 -4.69
N ASN A 164 4.71 -21.38 -5.25
CA ASN A 164 5.79 -21.92 -4.45
C ASN A 164 6.80 -20.81 -4.12
N VAL A 165 7.18 -20.02 -5.12
CA VAL A 165 8.16 -18.93 -4.96
C VAL A 165 7.68 -17.69 -5.71
N LEU A 166 7.69 -16.54 -5.03
CA LEU A 166 7.56 -15.22 -5.63
C LEU A 166 8.88 -14.46 -5.45
N ILE A 167 9.50 -14.05 -6.56
CA ILE A 167 10.66 -13.15 -6.56
C ILE A 167 10.19 -11.75 -6.96
N VAL A 168 10.47 -10.76 -6.14
CA VAL A 168 10.12 -9.36 -6.36
C VAL A 168 11.40 -8.58 -6.63
N ASP A 169 11.50 -7.95 -7.81
CA ASP A 169 12.73 -7.29 -8.22
C ASP A 169 13.05 -6.05 -7.39
N GLU A 170 12.07 -5.18 -7.22
CA GLU A 170 12.17 -3.99 -6.38
C GLU A 170 10.98 -3.86 -5.44
N ILE A 171 11.26 -3.53 -4.18
CA ILE A 171 10.26 -3.14 -3.19
C ILE A 171 10.40 -1.65 -2.88
N GLY A 172 9.35 -1.05 -2.32
CA GLY A 172 9.43 0.31 -1.79
C GLY A 172 8.07 0.98 -1.65
N LYS A 173 8.05 2.06 -0.87
CA LYS A 173 6.82 2.81 -0.55
C LYS A 173 6.09 3.40 -1.76
N THR A 174 6.82 3.60 -2.85
CA THR A 174 6.26 4.02 -4.14
C THR A 174 5.31 2.97 -4.72
N TYR A 175 5.54 1.67 -4.50
CA TYR A 175 4.70 0.60 -5.02
C TYR A 175 3.59 0.21 -4.06
N SER A 176 3.87 0.17 -2.75
CA SER A 176 2.86 0.01 -1.71
C SER A 176 3.40 0.51 -0.37
N GLY A 177 2.51 0.96 0.54
CA GLY A 177 2.92 1.54 1.82
C GLY A 177 3.81 0.64 2.68
N THR A 178 3.72 -0.68 2.47
CA THR A 178 4.51 -1.74 3.11
C THR A 178 5.63 -2.29 2.21
N GLY A 179 6.08 -1.54 1.21
CA GLY A 179 7.14 -1.96 0.28
C GLY A 179 6.66 -2.92 -0.81
N MET A 180 5.93 -3.96 -0.40
CA MET A 180 5.14 -4.86 -1.23
C MET A 180 3.68 -4.79 -0.77
N ASP A 181 2.75 -4.88 -1.71
CA ASP A 181 1.33 -4.86 -1.36
C ASP A 181 0.88 -6.19 -0.75
N THR A 182 0.40 -6.12 0.49
CA THR A 182 -0.01 -7.30 1.26
C THR A 182 -1.23 -8.01 0.67
N ASN A 183 -2.04 -7.31 -0.13
CA ASN A 183 -3.18 -7.91 -0.84
C ASN A 183 -2.72 -8.66 -2.08
N VAL A 184 -1.62 -8.23 -2.71
CA VAL A 184 -1.01 -8.92 -3.87
C VAL A 184 -0.25 -10.16 -3.43
N ILE A 185 0.51 -10.08 -2.33
CA ILE A 185 1.32 -11.20 -1.84
C ILE A 185 0.58 -12.12 -0.86
N GLY A 186 -0.65 -11.76 -0.47
CA GLY A 186 -1.46 -12.53 0.49
C GLY A 186 -0.98 -12.48 1.95
N ARG A 187 0.08 -11.72 2.25
CA ARG A 187 0.80 -11.70 3.54
C ARG A 187 0.78 -10.29 4.11
N ARG A 188 0.01 -10.05 5.18
CA ARG A 188 -0.03 -8.79 5.95
C ARG A 188 1.10 -8.70 6.95
N GLY A 189 1.48 -9.82 7.56
CA GLY A 189 2.55 -9.87 8.57
C GLY A 189 2.24 -8.99 9.78
N VAL A 190 1.01 -9.09 10.30
CA VAL A 190 0.56 -8.38 11.50
C VAL A 190 0.38 -9.40 12.63
N HIS A 191 1.16 -9.25 13.71
CA HIS A 191 1.19 -10.23 14.78
C HIS A 191 -0.18 -10.39 15.46
N GLY A 192 -0.64 -11.64 15.61
CA GLY A 192 -1.93 -11.96 16.23
C GLY A 192 -3.15 -11.80 15.32
N PHE A 193 -2.94 -11.56 14.03
CA PHE A 193 -3.98 -11.50 13.01
C PHE A 193 -3.68 -12.45 11.86
N GLU A 194 -4.72 -13.05 11.31
CA GLU A 194 -4.57 -13.92 10.14
C GLU A 194 -4.26 -13.09 8.89
N ASP A 195 -3.37 -13.65 8.07
CA ASP A 195 -3.12 -13.22 6.70
C ASP A 195 -4.32 -13.54 5.80
N LEU A 196 -4.23 -13.18 4.51
CA LEU A 196 -5.30 -13.48 3.57
C LEU A 196 -5.37 -14.99 3.30
N SER A 197 -6.58 -15.49 3.06
CA SER A 197 -6.76 -16.90 2.67
C SER A 197 -6.09 -17.19 1.32
N PHE A 198 -6.07 -16.21 0.42
CA PHE A 198 -5.40 -16.22 -0.88
C PHE A 198 -4.90 -14.82 -1.28
N PRO A 199 -3.85 -14.73 -2.12
CA PRO A 199 -3.03 -15.83 -2.62
C PRO A 199 -2.15 -16.46 -1.52
N LYS A 200 -1.79 -17.73 -1.69
CA LYS A 200 -0.87 -18.45 -0.81
C LYS A 200 0.50 -18.57 -1.48
N ILE A 201 1.49 -17.93 -0.88
CA ILE A 201 2.86 -17.92 -1.37
C ILE A 201 3.76 -18.54 -0.31
N LYS A 202 4.43 -19.64 -0.65
CA LYS A 202 5.28 -20.36 0.31
C LYS A 202 6.56 -19.59 0.61
N ILE A 203 7.26 -19.09 -0.40
CA ILE A 203 8.49 -18.29 -0.27
C ILE A 203 8.37 -16.99 -1.05
N ILE A 204 8.71 -15.88 -0.40
CA ILE A 204 8.83 -14.57 -1.01
C ILE A 204 10.29 -14.12 -0.90
N ALA A 205 10.87 -13.67 -2.01
CA ALA A 205 12.18 -13.03 -1.99
C ALA A 205 12.11 -11.63 -2.60
N ALA A 206 12.88 -10.70 -2.06
CA ALA A 206 13.00 -9.33 -2.57
C ALA A 206 14.45 -9.02 -2.97
N LEU A 207 14.66 -8.61 -4.21
CA LEU A 207 16.00 -8.43 -4.76
C LEU A 207 16.58 -7.04 -4.52
N GLY A 208 15.74 -6.00 -4.47
CA GLY A 208 16.19 -4.61 -4.38
C GLY A 208 15.21 -3.69 -3.65
N LEU A 209 15.71 -2.53 -3.26
CA LEU A 209 14.93 -1.41 -2.74
C LEU A 209 15.02 -0.27 -3.76
N THR A 210 13.88 0.23 -4.22
CA THR A 210 13.86 1.36 -5.17
C THR A 210 14.51 2.60 -4.55
N GLU A 211 15.29 3.35 -5.34
CA GLU A 211 15.94 4.58 -4.89
C GLU A 211 14.93 5.61 -4.37
N LYS A 212 13.73 5.65 -4.95
CA LYS A 212 12.63 6.52 -4.52
C LYS A 212 12.20 6.28 -3.06
N ALA A 213 12.49 5.11 -2.50
CA ALA A 213 12.22 4.83 -1.09
C ALA A 213 13.21 5.52 -0.14
N GLN A 214 14.33 6.06 -0.66
CA GLN A 214 15.36 6.79 0.10
C GLN A 214 15.84 6.03 1.35
N GLY A 215 16.01 4.71 1.20
CA GLY A 215 16.43 3.78 2.25
C GLY A 215 15.33 3.27 3.19
N ASN A 216 14.10 3.75 3.06
CA ASN A 216 12.99 3.29 3.89
C ASN A 216 12.44 1.95 3.39
N ALA A 217 12.78 0.86 4.08
CA ALA A 217 12.41 -0.49 3.71
C ALA A 217 11.28 -1.07 4.57
N LEU A 218 10.31 -0.24 4.99
CA LEU A 218 9.15 -0.73 5.76
C LEU A 218 8.45 -1.87 4.99
N GLY A 219 8.31 -3.02 5.64
CA GLY A 219 7.72 -4.24 5.09
C GLY A 219 8.71 -5.20 4.44
N VAL A 220 10.03 -4.92 4.50
CA VAL A 220 11.07 -5.89 4.11
C VAL A 220 10.93 -7.23 4.85
N GLY A 221 10.45 -7.20 6.11
CA GLY A 221 10.19 -8.41 6.89
C GLY A 221 9.03 -9.27 6.39
N LEU A 222 8.32 -8.85 5.34
CA LEU A 222 7.33 -9.68 4.65
C LEU A 222 7.99 -10.67 3.67
N ALA A 223 9.28 -10.47 3.32
CA ALA A 223 10.06 -11.41 2.54
C ALA A 223 10.73 -12.46 3.44
N ASP A 224 10.96 -13.65 2.89
CA ASP A 224 11.71 -14.74 3.53
C ASP A 224 13.22 -14.61 3.23
N PHE A 225 13.55 -14.14 2.02
CA PHE A 225 14.92 -13.90 1.56
C PHE A 225 15.09 -12.51 0.95
N ILE A 226 16.26 -11.92 1.15
CA ILE A 226 16.70 -10.70 0.47
C ILE A 226 18.12 -10.87 -0.07
N THR A 227 18.53 -9.96 -0.93
CA THR A 227 19.92 -9.89 -1.41
C THR A 227 20.74 -8.90 -0.58
N ARG A 228 22.06 -9.00 -0.67
CA ARG A 228 23.01 -8.05 -0.08
C ARG A 228 22.78 -6.63 -0.58
N ARG A 229 22.44 -6.49 -1.87
CA ARG A 229 22.11 -5.20 -2.50
C ARG A 229 20.93 -4.53 -1.82
N LEU A 230 19.82 -5.25 -1.59
CA LEU A 230 18.68 -4.72 -0.85
C LEU A 230 19.10 -4.37 0.58
N ARG A 231 19.76 -5.30 1.30
CA ARG A 231 20.21 -5.08 2.68
C ARG A 231 21.03 -3.80 2.84
N ASN A 232 21.98 -3.57 1.96
CA ASN A 232 22.87 -2.41 2.00
C ASN A 232 22.14 -1.09 1.70
N ALA A 233 21.02 -1.13 0.98
CA ALA A 233 20.20 0.04 0.68
C ALA A 233 19.30 0.47 1.86
N ILE A 234 19.15 -0.35 2.90
CA ILE A 234 18.26 -0.07 4.03
C ILE A 234 18.86 1.00 4.95
N ASP A 235 18.13 2.11 5.14
CA ASP A 235 18.30 3.02 6.27
C ASP A 235 17.43 2.51 7.43
N GLU A 236 18.08 1.86 8.40
CA GLU A 236 17.40 1.25 9.54
C GLU A 236 16.69 2.29 10.41
N LYS A 237 17.22 3.51 10.53
CA LYS A 237 16.61 4.57 11.34
C LYS A 237 15.30 5.04 10.70
N LYS A 238 15.29 5.31 9.39
CA LYS A 238 14.06 5.69 8.67
C LYS A 238 13.03 4.56 8.70
N THR A 239 13.49 3.32 8.54
CA THR A 239 12.63 2.14 8.59
C THR A 239 12.01 1.98 9.98
N PHE A 240 12.81 2.11 11.04
CA PHE A 240 12.39 2.07 12.44
C PHE A 240 11.31 3.10 12.76
N ILE A 241 11.51 4.38 12.39
CA ILE A 241 10.54 5.45 12.68
C ILE A 241 9.14 5.08 12.14
N ASN A 242 9.09 4.48 10.95
CA ASN A 242 7.81 4.10 10.36
C ASN A 242 7.22 2.83 10.99
N ALA A 243 8.03 1.80 11.23
CA ALA A 243 7.56 0.59 11.89
C ALA A 243 7.05 0.87 13.31
N PHE A 244 7.75 1.75 14.05
CA PHE A 244 7.35 2.20 15.38
C PHE A 244 6.03 2.99 15.34
N THR A 245 5.84 3.85 14.34
CA THR A 245 4.59 4.61 14.17
C THR A 245 3.39 3.70 13.85
N THR A 246 3.58 2.62 13.09
CA THR A 246 2.49 1.69 12.76
C THR A 246 2.29 0.58 13.80
N GLY A 247 3.25 0.37 14.71
CA GLY A 247 3.23 -0.69 15.72
C GLY A 247 3.62 -2.09 15.21
N ASP A 248 3.89 -2.24 13.91
CA ASP A 248 4.15 -3.54 13.27
C ASP A 248 5.65 -3.84 13.16
N MET A 249 6.30 -4.09 14.29
CA MET A 249 7.77 -4.25 14.33
C MET A 249 8.29 -5.42 13.48
N GLN A 250 7.48 -6.46 13.23
CA GLN A 250 7.85 -7.56 12.33
C GLN A 250 8.13 -7.09 10.90
N ARG A 251 7.50 -5.99 10.46
CA ARG A 251 7.67 -5.47 9.10
C ARG A 251 9.04 -4.84 8.85
N MET A 252 9.81 -4.54 9.88
CA MET A 252 11.20 -4.09 9.75
C MET A 252 12.23 -5.19 10.05
N ALA A 253 11.79 -6.41 10.40
CA ALA A 253 12.70 -7.52 10.63
C ALA A 253 13.50 -7.81 9.35
N ILE A 254 14.80 -8.05 9.51
CA ILE A 254 15.71 -8.27 8.38
C ILE A 254 15.69 -9.76 8.00
N PRO A 255 15.27 -10.12 6.78
CA PRO A 255 15.24 -11.52 6.34
C PRO A 255 16.64 -12.09 6.09
N CYS A 256 16.69 -13.39 5.80
CA CYS A 256 17.90 -14.07 5.38
C CYS A 256 18.52 -13.35 4.17
N THR A 257 19.79 -12.96 4.26
CA THR A 257 20.48 -12.18 3.23
C THR A 257 21.48 -13.05 2.50
N LEU A 258 21.32 -13.18 1.18
CA LEU A 258 22.24 -13.87 0.26
C LEU A 258 23.04 -12.84 -0.56
N ASP A 259 24.17 -13.24 -1.14
CA ASP A 259 25.14 -12.28 -1.68
C ASP A 259 24.65 -11.58 -2.94
N ASP A 260 24.00 -12.31 -3.86
CA ASP A 260 23.42 -11.75 -5.08
C ASP A 260 22.15 -12.50 -5.55
N ASP A 261 21.56 -12.06 -6.67
CA ASP A 261 20.31 -12.65 -7.19
C ASP A 261 20.54 -14.08 -7.69
N ALA A 262 21.73 -14.37 -8.24
CA ALA A 262 22.08 -15.68 -8.79
C ALA A 262 22.20 -16.72 -7.67
N GLU A 263 22.90 -16.38 -6.58
CA GLU A 263 22.97 -17.21 -5.39
C GLU A 263 21.58 -17.40 -4.78
N LEU A 264 20.80 -16.32 -4.64
CA LEU A 264 19.46 -16.38 -4.09
C LEU A 264 18.56 -17.36 -4.85
N ILE A 265 18.46 -17.19 -6.17
CA ILE A 265 17.63 -18.04 -7.01
C ILE A 265 18.12 -19.49 -6.93
N LYS A 266 19.44 -19.72 -7.02
CA LYS A 266 20.02 -21.07 -6.91
C LYS A 266 19.66 -21.73 -5.57
N LYS A 267 19.84 -21.04 -4.44
CA LYS A 267 19.58 -21.59 -3.10
C LYS A 267 18.10 -21.86 -2.86
N VAL A 268 17.23 -20.94 -3.31
CA VAL A 268 15.78 -21.14 -3.21
C VAL A 268 15.34 -22.31 -4.09
N GLN A 269 15.90 -22.45 -5.30
CA GLN A 269 15.63 -23.60 -6.19
C GLN A 269 16.09 -24.93 -5.58
N GLU A 270 17.32 -24.99 -5.05
CA GLU A 270 17.87 -26.18 -4.37
C GLU A 270 16.98 -26.64 -3.21
N ARG A 271 16.43 -25.71 -2.42
CA ARG A 271 15.67 -26.03 -1.21
C ARG A 271 14.18 -26.25 -1.44
N TYR A 272 13.57 -25.48 -2.32
CA TYR A 272 12.11 -25.40 -2.48
C TYR A 272 11.62 -25.92 -3.85
N GLY A 273 12.52 -26.31 -4.75
CA GLY A 273 12.19 -26.78 -6.10
C GLY A 273 12.00 -25.63 -7.09
N ASP A 274 11.76 -25.96 -8.36
CA ASP A 274 11.72 -25.05 -9.52
C ASP A 274 10.30 -24.84 -10.10
N LYS A 275 9.30 -25.48 -9.51
CA LYS A 275 7.89 -25.42 -9.97
C LYS A 275 7.12 -24.28 -9.32
N ARG A 276 6.16 -23.71 -10.05
CA ARG A 276 5.29 -22.60 -9.64
C ARG A 276 6.04 -21.37 -9.14
N TRP A 277 7.05 -20.95 -9.88
CA TRP A 277 7.77 -19.71 -9.63
C TRP A 277 7.12 -18.57 -10.40
N MET A 278 7.12 -17.38 -9.78
CA MET A 278 6.75 -16.13 -10.41
C MET A 278 7.80 -15.08 -10.07
N LEU A 279 8.21 -14.30 -11.07
CA LEU A 279 9.12 -13.17 -10.93
C LEU A 279 8.38 -11.93 -11.42
N ILE A 280 8.31 -10.90 -10.57
CA ILE A 280 7.61 -9.65 -10.85
C ILE A 280 8.55 -8.46 -10.65
N PRO A 281 8.37 -7.35 -11.39
CA PRO A 281 9.18 -6.16 -11.14
C PRO A 281 8.86 -5.54 -9.77
N ASN A 282 7.57 -5.51 -9.39
CA ASN A 282 7.06 -5.06 -8.09
C ASN A 282 5.56 -5.40 -8.01
N THR A 283 4.93 -5.14 -6.86
CA THR A 283 3.50 -5.46 -6.63
C THR A 283 2.52 -4.45 -7.21
N LEU A 284 2.99 -3.34 -7.78
CA LEU A 284 2.12 -2.34 -8.44
C LEU A 284 2.02 -2.61 -9.94
N HIS A 285 3.14 -2.92 -10.58
CA HIS A 285 3.25 -3.09 -12.02
C HIS A 285 3.27 -4.58 -12.40
N LEU A 286 2.08 -5.18 -12.57
CA LEU A 286 1.92 -6.61 -12.89
C LEU A 286 1.55 -6.89 -14.35
N GLY A 287 1.72 -5.92 -15.25
CA GLY A 287 1.39 -6.06 -16.68
C GLY A 287 2.30 -7.04 -17.42
N GLU A 288 3.56 -7.14 -16.99
CA GLU A 288 4.54 -8.11 -17.51
C GLU A 288 5.20 -8.83 -16.34
N ILE A 289 5.11 -10.15 -16.35
CA ILE A 289 5.64 -11.05 -15.31
C ILE A 289 6.29 -12.26 -15.97
N TYR A 290 7.22 -12.88 -15.27
CA TYR A 290 7.84 -14.13 -15.70
C TYR A 290 7.40 -15.27 -14.78
N VAL A 291 7.16 -16.44 -15.34
CA VAL A 291 6.70 -17.61 -14.60
C VAL A 291 7.47 -18.86 -15.03
N SER A 292 7.56 -19.85 -14.15
CA SER A 292 8.12 -21.16 -14.52
C SER A 292 7.27 -21.85 -15.59
N PRO A 293 7.85 -22.75 -16.41
CA PRO A 293 7.12 -23.39 -17.52
C PRO A 293 5.82 -24.09 -17.09
N ASP A 294 5.81 -24.75 -15.93
CA ASP A 294 4.62 -25.43 -15.40
C ASP A 294 3.48 -24.44 -15.08
N LEU A 295 3.82 -23.25 -14.57
CA LEU A 295 2.84 -22.21 -14.29
C LEU A 295 2.41 -21.48 -15.57
N ALA A 296 3.30 -21.35 -16.56
CA ALA A 296 2.96 -20.80 -17.88
C ALA A 296 1.85 -21.64 -18.55
N ASP A 297 1.94 -22.97 -18.48
CA ASP A 297 0.91 -23.85 -19.04
C ASP A 297 -0.42 -23.76 -18.29
N GLU A 298 -0.41 -23.61 -16.97
CA GLU A 298 -1.62 -23.34 -16.17
C GLU A 298 -2.27 -21.99 -16.53
N LEU A 299 -1.46 -20.97 -16.82
CA LEU A 299 -1.93 -19.62 -17.12
C LEU A 299 -2.36 -19.44 -18.58
N ARG A 300 -1.96 -20.34 -19.49
CA ARG A 300 -2.31 -20.28 -20.92
C ARG A 300 -3.82 -20.17 -21.20
N PRO A 301 -4.71 -20.92 -20.52
CA PRO A 301 -6.16 -20.77 -20.70
C PRO A 301 -6.77 -19.57 -19.94
N ASN A 302 -5.99 -18.83 -19.13
CA ASN A 302 -6.52 -17.71 -18.35
C ASN A 302 -6.78 -16.50 -19.27
N PRO A 303 -8.02 -15.99 -19.38
CA PRO A 303 -8.35 -14.89 -20.29
C PRO A 303 -7.67 -13.56 -19.93
N LYS A 304 -7.12 -13.42 -18.73
CA LYS A 304 -6.35 -12.24 -18.29
C LYS A 304 -4.87 -12.32 -18.68
N CYS A 305 -4.41 -13.44 -19.22
CA CYS A 305 -3.00 -13.68 -19.49
C CYS A 305 -2.75 -13.91 -20.98
N ARG A 306 -1.64 -13.36 -21.48
CA ARG A 306 -1.09 -13.71 -22.78
C ARG A 306 0.29 -14.30 -22.57
N VAL A 307 0.41 -15.62 -22.68
CA VAL A 307 1.68 -16.34 -22.51
C VAL A 307 2.51 -16.21 -23.79
N ALA A 308 3.78 -15.81 -23.67
CA ALA A 308 4.69 -15.72 -24.79
C ALA A 308 4.93 -17.10 -25.43
N ALA A 309 5.14 -17.13 -26.76
CA ALA A 309 5.35 -18.38 -27.48
C ALA A 309 6.69 -19.04 -27.16
N GLN A 310 7.71 -18.24 -26.86
CA GLN A 310 9.07 -18.72 -26.55
C GLN A 310 9.42 -18.37 -25.10
N PRO A 311 10.06 -19.30 -24.36
CA PRO A 311 10.54 -19.02 -23.01
C PRO A 311 11.71 -18.04 -23.04
N THR A 312 11.82 -17.24 -22.00
CA THR A 312 12.98 -16.36 -21.77
C THR A 312 13.99 -17.08 -20.89
N SER A 313 15.25 -17.14 -21.33
CA SER A 313 16.34 -17.68 -20.51
C SER A 313 16.62 -16.76 -19.32
N LEU A 314 16.80 -17.37 -18.15
CA LEU A 314 17.16 -16.67 -16.93
C LEU A 314 18.65 -16.32 -16.94
N ASN A 315 18.98 -15.07 -17.21
CA ASN A 315 20.36 -14.59 -17.34
C ASN A 315 20.76 -13.67 -16.19
N PHE A 316 22.04 -13.72 -15.82
CA PHE A 316 22.63 -12.90 -14.77
C PHE A 316 23.82 -12.10 -15.30
N HIS A 317 23.84 -10.81 -15.00
CA HIS A 317 24.99 -9.94 -15.25
C HIS A 317 25.61 -9.54 -13.91
N GLN A 318 26.83 -10.00 -13.64
CA GLN A 318 27.52 -9.77 -12.35
C GLN A 318 26.65 -10.12 -11.13
N GLY A 319 25.96 -11.27 -11.19
CA GLY A 319 25.06 -11.72 -10.11
C GLY A 319 23.68 -11.05 -10.08
N ARG A 320 23.43 -10.03 -10.91
CA ARG A 320 22.12 -9.36 -11.02
C ARG A 320 21.22 -10.03 -12.06
N LEU A 321 19.97 -10.27 -11.71
CA LEU A 321 18.94 -10.77 -12.62
C LEU A 321 18.66 -9.78 -13.73
N SER A 322 18.66 -10.25 -14.98
CA SER A 322 18.59 -9.38 -16.17
C SER A 322 17.17 -9.10 -16.66
N LEU A 323 16.15 -9.82 -16.16
CA LEU A 323 14.79 -9.81 -16.69
C LEU A 323 14.08 -8.44 -16.62
N PHE A 324 14.50 -7.60 -15.67
CA PHE A 324 13.89 -6.29 -15.41
C PHE A 324 14.87 -5.12 -15.62
N LEU A 325 16.07 -5.40 -16.11
CA LEU A 325 17.03 -4.36 -16.48
C LEU A 325 16.53 -3.70 -17.78
N LYS A 326 16.26 -2.40 -17.73
CA LYS A 326 16.01 -1.59 -18.93
C LYS A 326 17.32 -1.08 -19.52
#